data_AF-A0A8J3CAD2-F1
#
_entry.id   AF-A0A8J3CAD2-F1
#
_cell.length_a   1.000
_cell.length_b   1.000
_cell.length_c   1.000
_cell.angle_alpha   90.00
_cell.angle_beta   90.00
_cell.angle_gamma   90.00
#
_symmetry.space_group_name_H-M   'P 1'
#
loop_
_entity.id
_entity.type
_entity.pdbx_description
1 polymer ?
#
loop_
_entity_poly.entity_id
_entity_poly.type
_entity_poly.pdbx_seq_one_letter_code
_entity_poly.pdbx_strand_id
1 'polypeptide(L)'
;MARVEMSMAGVKAILQSPEAYAVLGKKARDVKARCEATAPVRSGDYAASFRISGGRQKQTDAAVVYVGSDDPAAAHIEWGTKNSPFGPTPPHHTMANALTAVIE
;
A
#
# COMPACT_ATOMS: atom_id res chain seq x y z
N MET A 1 -34.78 -25.45 11.76
CA MET A 1 -33.43 -24.85 11.77
C MET A 1 -33.24 -24.16 10.42
N ALA A 2 -32.79 -22.90 10.41
CA ALA A 2 -32.50 -22.17 9.18
C ALA A 2 -30.97 -22.04 9.03
N ARG A 3 -30.45 -22.32 7.83
CA ARG A 3 -29.05 -22.14 7.46
C ARG A 3 -28.97 -20.92 6.54
N VAL A 4 -28.14 -19.96 6.89
CA VAL A 4 -27.86 -18.79 6.05
C VAL A 4 -26.44 -18.96 5.52
N GLU A 5 -26.30 -18.84 4.21
CA GLU A 5 -25.01 -18.96 3.52
C GLU A 5 -24.66 -17.65 2.83
N MET A 6 -23.37 -17.39 2.74
CA MET A 6 -22.87 -16.20 2.05
C MET A 6 -22.90 -16.44 0.54
N SER A 7 -23.67 -15.63 -0.17
CA SER A 7 -23.67 -15.63 -1.64
C SER A 7 -22.56 -14.75 -2.19
N MET A 8 -22.15 -14.98 -3.43
CA MET A 8 -21.17 -14.12 -4.12
C MET A 8 -21.62 -12.65 -4.19
N ALA A 9 -22.93 -12.41 -4.31
CA ALA A 9 -23.49 -11.06 -4.26
C ALA A 9 -23.29 -10.41 -2.87
N GLY A 10 -23.49 -11.19 -1.80
CA GLY A 10 -23.21 -10.75 -0.43
C GLY A 10 -21.74 -10.42 -0.20
N VAL A 11 -20.81 -11.25 -0.71
CA VAL A 11 -19.37 -10.96 -0.67
C VAL A 11 -19.06 -9.66 -1.39
N LYS A 12 -19.61 -9.44 -2.59
CA LYS A 12 -19.40 -8.21 -3.35
C LYS A 12 -19.90 -6.98 -2.58
N ALA A 13 -21.08 -7.07 -1.97
CA ALA A 13 -21.63 -5.98 -1.16
C ALA A 13 -20.72 -5.63 0.03
N ILE A 14 -20.15 -6.64 0.69
CA ILE A 14 -19.16 -6.43 1.77
C ILE A 14 -17.92 -5.71 1.23
N LEU A 15 -17.37 -6.14 0.09
CA LEU A 15 -16.18 -5.51 -0.51
C LEU A 15 -16.40 -4.05 -0.92
N GLN A 16 -17.65 -3.65 -1.15
CA GLN A 16 -18.05 -2.28 -1.50
C GLN A 16 -18.46 -1.43 -0.29
N SER A 17 -18.51 -2.04 0.90
CA SER A 17 -19.06 -1.41 2.11
C SER A 17 -18.15 -0.33 2.69
N PRO A 18 -18.71 0.67 3.40
CA PRO A 18 -17.94 1.64 4.18
C PRO A 18 -17.05 0.98 5.24
N GLU A 19 -17.49 -0.14 5.82
CA GLU A 19 -16.75 -0.91 6.82
C GLU A 19 -15.47 -1.51 6.21
N ALA A 20 -15.54 -2.02 4.97
CA ALA A 20 -14.36 -2.48 4.25
C ALA A 20 -13.36 -1.32 4.04
N TYR A 21 -13.83 -0.12 3.69
CA TYR A 21 -12.98 1.07 3.61
C TYR A 21 -12.31 1.42 4.93
N ALA A 22 -13.02 1.33 6.05
CA ALA A 22 -12.47 1.64 7.37
C ALA A 22 -11.35 0.66 7.74
N VAL A 23 -11.56 -0.64 7.48
CA VAL A 23 -10.54 -1.69 7.71
C VAL A 23 -9.32 -1.46 6.82
N LEU A 24 -9.52 -1.22 5.53
CA LEU A 24 -8.43 -0.94 4.59
C LEU A 24 -7.68 0.34 4.96
N GLY A 25 -8.38 1.40 5.38
CA GLY A 25 -7.78 2.64 5.83
C GLY A 25 -6.92 2.47 7.07
N LYS A 26 -7.32 1.60 8.01
CA LYS A 26 -6.45 1.24 9.14
C LYS A 26 -5.19 0.53 8.67
N LYS A 27 -5.32 -0.50 7.83
CA LYS A 27 -4.15 -1.23 7.29
C LYS A 27 -3.22 -0.31 6.51
N ALA A 28 -3.75 0.62 5.72
CA ALA A 28 -2.94 1.59 4.98
C ALA A 28 -2.16 2.54 5.90
N ARG A 29 -2.73 2.95 7.04
CA ARG A 29 -1.99 3.71 8.07
C ARG A 29 -0.85 2.90 8.67
N ASP A 30 -1.09 1.62 8.95
CA ASP A 30 -0.07 0.71 9.49
C ASP A 30 1.07 0.49 8.46
N VAL A 31 0.74 0.37 7.16
CA VAL A 31 1.73 0.33 6.06
C VAL A 31 2.51 1.63 6.00
N LYS A 32 1.83 2.79 5.96
CA LYS A 32 2.48 4.10 5.88
C LYS A 32 3.46 4.31 7.04
N ALA A 33 3.06 4.02 8.27
CA ALA A 33 3.92 4.18 9.43
C ALA A 33 5.19 3.31 9.34
N ARG A 34 5.08 2.11 8.77
CA ARG A 34 6.23 1.25 8.50
C ARG A 34 7.12 1.82 7.40
N CYS A 35 6.55 2.31 6.30
CA CYS A 35 7.32 2.99 5.26
C CYS A 35 8.11 4.18 5.83
N GLU A 36 7.47 5.00 6.68
CA GLU A 36 8.12 6.13 7.36
C GLU A 36 9.27 5.69 8.27
N ALA A 37 9.12 4.56 8.96
CA ALA A 37 10.13 4.04 9.88
C ALA A 37 11.33 3.39 9.17
N THR A 38 11.13 2.80 8.00
CA THR A 38 12.16 2.07 7.25
C THR A 38 12.74 2.87 6.07
N ALA A 39 12.19 4.06 5.80
CA ALA A 39 12.70 4.98 4.79
C ALA A 39 14.19 5.27 5.02
N PRO A 40 15.01 5.31 3.94
CA PRO A 40 16.41 5.65 4.05
C PRO A 40 16.64 7.01 4.71
N VAL A 41 17.42 7.03 5.80
CA VAL A 41 17.69 8.23 6.65
C VAL A 41 18.30 9.40 5.86
N ARG A 42 19.02 9.12 4.76
CA ARG A 42 19.70 10.15 3.96
C ARG A 42 18.74 11.11 3.24
N SER A 43 17.50 10.73 3.01
CA SER A 43 16.54 11.48 2.20
C SER A 43 15.31 11.80 3.04
N GLY A 44 15.44 12.52 4.16
CA GLY A 44 14.32 12.80 5.08
C GLY A 44 13.01 13.25 4.41
N ASP A 45 13.11 13.89 3.24
CA ASP A 45 11.99 14.26 2.37
C ASP A 45 11.16 13.06 1.89
N TYR A 46 11.81 11.92 1.60
CA TYR A 46 11.17 10.68 1.18
C TYR A 46 10.27 10.10 2.26
N ALA A 47 10.74 10.05 3.51
CA ALA A 47 9.93 9.56 4.63
C ALA A 47 8.66 10.41 4.80
N ALA A 48 8.76 11.74 4.69
CA ALA A 48 7.62 12.65 4.84
C ALA A 48 6.67 12.66 3.62
N SER A 49 7.10 12.10 2.49
CA SER A 49 6.36 12.11 1.22
C SER A 49 5.26 11.06 1.12
N PHE A 50 5.17 10.10 2.06
CA PHE A 50 4.17 9.04 1.97
C PHE A 50 2.74 9.60 2.13
N ARG A 51 1.85 9.17 1.26
CA ARG A 51 0.44 9.55 1.21
C ARG A 51 -0.46 8.33 1.12
N ILE A 52 -1.66 8.49 1.66
CA ILE A 52 -2.73 7.49 1.57
C ILE A 52 -3.82 8.08 0.67
N SER A 53 -4.25 7.33 -0.34
CA SER A 53 -5.40 7.69 -1.16
C SER A 53 -6.42 6.56 -1.16
N GLY A 54 -7.69 6.90 -1.00
CA GLY A 54 -8.80 5.95 -1.12
C GLY A 54 -9.36 5.97 -2.53
N GLY A 55 -9.84 4.83 -3.00
CA GLY A 55 -10.48 4.72 -4.31
C GLY A 55 -11.31 3.46 -4.44
N ARG A 56 -11.85 3.24 -5.64
CA ARG A 56 -12.54 2.00 -6.01
C ARG A 56 -11.80 1.33 -7.14
N GLN A 57 -11.69 0.00 -7.08
CA GLN A 57 -11.13 -0.76 -8.18
C GLN A 57 -12.09 -0.74 -9.37
N LYS A 58 -11.63 -0.25 -10.53
CA LYS A 58 -12.47 0.00 -11.71
C LYS A 58 -13.29 -1.22 -12.19
N GLN A 59 -12.76 -2.42 -12.06
CA GLN A 59 -13.38 -3.64 -12.60
C GLN A 59 -14.40 -4.29 -11.65
N THR A 60 -14.18 -4.15 -10.34
CA THR A 60 -14.96 -4.87 -9.31
C THR A 60 -15.81 -3.93 -8.47
N ASP A 61 -15.53 -2.62 -8.54
CA ASP A 61 -16.03 -1.56 -7.66
C ASP A 61 -15.68 -1.79 -6.17
N ALA A 62 -14.76 -2.72 -5.89
CA ALA A 62 -14.30 -3.00 -4.54
C ALA A 62 -13.57 -1.79 -3.95
N ALA A 63 -13.73 -1.60 -2.64
CA ALA A 63 -12.96 -0.63 -1.87
C ALA A 63 -11.47 -0.94 -1.99
N VAL A 64 -10.67 0.08 -2.30
CA VAL A 64 -9.22 -0.02 -2.34
C VAL A 64 -8.61 1.21 -1.68
N VAL A 65 -7.45 1.02 -1.07
CA VAL A 65 -6.64 2.09 -0.51
C VAL A 65 -5.21 1.90 -1.01
N TYR A 66 -4.61 3.00 -1.44
CA TYR A 66 -3.25 3.04 -1.95
C TYR A 66 -2.36 3.77 -0.95
N VAL A 67 -1.15 3.27 -0.79
CA VAL A 67 -0.05 3.97 -0.13
C VAL A 67 0.97 4.28 -1.20
N GLY A 68 1.28 5.56 -1.39
CA GLY A 68 2.22 6.04 -2.41
C GLY A 68 3.17 7.09 -1.82
N SER A 69 4.10 7.56 -2.65
CA SER A 69 5.04 8.63 -2.32
C SER A 69 5.05 9.65 -3.45
N ASP A 70 5.05 10.93 -3.09
CA ASP A 70 5.17 12.05 -4.03
C ASP A 70 6.64 12.43 -4.33
N ASP A 71 7.60 11.71 -3.73
CA ASP A 71 9.03 11.99 -3.91
C ASP A 71 9.49 11.55 -5.31
N PRO A 72 10.18 12.41 -6.08
CA PRO A 72 10.71 12.05 -7.40
C PRO A 72 11.65 10.84 -7.37
N ALA A 73 12.36 10.61 -6.26
CA ALA A 73 13.24 9.47 -6.05
C ALA A 73 12.51 8.18 -5.69
N ALA A 74 11.19 8.20 -5.43
CA ALA A 74 10.43 7.01 -5.04
C ALA A 74 10.59 5.84 -6.01
N ALA A 75 10.56 6.12 -7.32
CA ALA A 75 10.77 5.09 -8.34
C ALA A 75 12.18 4.46 -8.25
N HIS A 76 13.19 5.26 -7.93
CA HIS A 76 14.57 4.79 -7.81
C HIS A 76 14.81 4.01 -6.52
N ILE A 77 14.15 4.42 -5.43
CA ILE A 77 14.21 3.72 -4.15
C ILE A 77 13.54 2.34 -4.31
N GLU A 78 12.29 2.30 -4.76
CA GLU A 78 11.49 1.07 -4.81
C GLU A 78 11.97 0.04 -5.83
N TRP A 79 12.57 0.48 -6.94
CA TRP A 79 12.92 -0.43 -8.05
C TRP A 79 14.42 -0.48 -8.33
N GLY A 80 15.22 0.28 -7.57
CA GLY A 80 16.64 0.46 -7.83
C GLY A 80 16.91 1.15 -9.16
N THR A 81 18.19 1.43 -9.43
CA THR A 81 18.64 1.76 -10.79
C THR A 81 19.41 0.57 -11.34
N LYS A 82 18.86 -0.10 -12.37
CA LYS A 82 19.54 -1.25 -13.02
C LYS A 82 20.86 -0.85 -13.68
N ASN A 83 21.04 0.44 -14.02
CA ASN A 83 22.18 1.00 -14.75
C ASN A 83 22.70 2.31 -14.12
N SER A 84 23.03 2.33 -12.83
CA SER A 84 23.76 3.47 -12.25
C SER A 84 25.24 3.42 -12.64
N PRO A 85 25.88 4.57 -12.98
CA PRO A 85 27.31 4.65 -13.26
C PRO A 85 28.20 4.31 -12.05
N PHE A 86 27.60 4.16 -10.86
CA PHE A 86 28.27 3.79 -9.61
C PHE A 86 28.06 2.32 -9.20
N GLY A 87 27.46 1.50 -10.07
CA GLY A 87 27.11 0.10 -9.81
C GLY A 87 25.63 -0.10 -9.45
N PRO A 88 25.14 -1.37 -9.43
CA PRO A 88 23.75 -1.65 -9.08
C PRO A 88 23.44 -1.15 -7.68
N THR A 89 22.47 -0.23 -7.57
CA THR A 89 21.98 0.21 -6.26
C THR A 89 21.23 -0.96 -5.62
N PRO A 90 21.42 -1.26 -4.32
CA PRO A 90 20.62 -2.26 -3.64
C PRO A 90 19.13 -1.96 -3.86
N PRO A 91 18.31 -2.98 -4.17
CA PRO A 91 16.86 -2.78 -4.29
C PRO A 91 16.29 -2.39 -2.93
N HIS A 92 15.81 -1.15 -2.80
CA HIS A 92 15.19 -0.64 -1.58
C HIS A 92 13.66 -0.74 -1.70
N HIS A 93 13.13 -1.94 -1.53
CA HIS A 93 11.68 -2.23 -1.62
C HIS A 93 10.90 -1.77 -0.38
N THR A 94 10.95 -0.48 -0.05
CA THR A 94 10.40 0.09 1.19
C THR A 94 8.89 -0.19 1.30
N MET A 95 8.12 0.20 0.28
CA MET A 95 6.67 0.02 0.27
C MET A 95 6.26 -1.45 0.14
N ALA A 96 6.95 -2.24 -0.69
CA ALA A 96 6.62 -3.66 -0.83
C ALA A 96 6.90 -4.45 0.46
N ASN A 97 8.03 -4.20 1.13
CA ASN A 97 8.36 -4.83 2.41
C ASN A 97 7.38 -4.42 3.51
N ALA A 98 7.00 -3.13 3.55
CA ALA A 98 6.02 -2.63 4.51
C ALA A 98 4.64 -3.28 4.31
N LEU A 99 4.22 -3.49 3.06
CA LEU A 99 2.97 -4.17 2.72
C LEU A 99 2.98 -5.63 3.18
N THR A 100 4.02 -6.41 2.82
CA THR A 100 4.16 -7.81 3.21
C THR A 100 4.04 -7.97 4.73
N ALA A 101 4.76 -7.14 5.49
CA ALA A 101 4.75 -7.20 6.94
C ALA A 101 3.38 -6.88 7.59
N VAL A 102 2.46 -6.18 6.91
CA VAL A 102 1.11 -5.86 7.42
C VAL A 102 0.07 -6.93 7.05
N ILE A 103 0.34 -7.70 6.00
CA ILE A 103 -0.58 -8.72 5.49
C ILE A 103 -0.33 -10.08 6.16
N GLU A 104 0.92 -10.41 6.44
CA GLU A 104 1.33 -11.58 7.25
C GLU A 104 0.99 -11.40 8.73
#